data_AF-A0A9P5IMC4-F1
#
_entry.id   AF-A0A9P5IMC4-F1
#
_cell.length_a   1.000
_cell.length_b   1.000
_cell.length_c   1.000
_cell.angle_alpha   90.00
_cell.angle_beta   90.00
_cell.angle_gamma   90.00
#
_symmetry.space_group_name_H-M   'P 1'
#
loop_
_entity.id
_entity.type
_entity.pdbx_description
1 polymer ?
#
loop_
_entity_poly.entity_id
_entity_poly.type
_entity_poly.pdbx_seq_one_letter_code
_entity_poly.pdbx_strand_id
1 'polypeptide(L)'
;MGNTPSTHKISAQDKAILDMKNQRDKLHQYQRRIAVLTDRETAIAKEMLAKGDKKRALLALRRKKYQESLLAKTDAQLEQLEKLTSSVEFALVQKDVVFGLQQGTNVLNQIHKEMGGLDHVEKLMGETADAIAYQQEVSDMLGGMMSNQDEDEVEDELAALEAEVTGVPLPEVPTAGLPLKDSLPDVPRSELSSKDRAKARQREREEQQVAMLA
;
A
#
# COMPACT_ATOMS: atom_id res chain seq x y z
N MET A 1 21.70 30.89 -32.57
CA MET A 1 21.74 29.46 -32.92
C MET A 1 20.37 28.85 -32.67
N GLY A 2 19.76 28.28 -33.71
CA GLY A 2 18.79 27.18 -33.69
C GLY A 2 17.55 27.27 -32.80
N ASN A 3 16.53 28.02 -33.22
CA ASN A 3 15.15 27.76 -32.80
C ASN A 3 14.58 26.63 -33.69
N THR A 4 14.88 25.37 -33.38
CA THR A 4 14.23 24.24 -34.06
C THR A 4 12.84 24.05 -33.45
N PRO A 5 11.74 24.25 -34.19
CA PRO A 5 10.43 23.89 -33.67
C PRO A 5 10.43 22.39 -33.41
N SER A 6 10.20 21.98 -32.17
CA SER A 6 9.98 20.58 -31.81
C SER A 6 8.71 20.13 -32.51
N THR A 7 8.83 19.63 -33.75
CA THR A 7 7.73 18.98 -34.45
C THR A 7 7.37 17.76 -33.63
N HIS A 8 6.26 17.81 -32.88
CA HIS A 8 5.69 16.63 -32.24
C HIS A 8 5.46 15.61 -33.35
N LYS A 9 6.32 14.59 -33.41
CA LYS A 9 6.23 13.52 -34.40
C LYS A 9 4.99 12.71 -34.03
N ILE A 10 3.98 12.78 -34.89
CA ILE A 10 2.74 12.00 -34.76
C ILE A 10 3.16 10.54 -34.58
N SER A 11 2.82 9.94 -33.44
CA SER A 11 3.13 8.55 -33.18
C SER A 11 2.29 7.63 -34.07
N ALA A 12 2.78 6.41 -34.32
CA ALA A 12 1.95 5.37 -34.93
C ALA A 12 0.66 5.12 -34.13
N GLN A 13 0.71 5.33 -32.81
CA GLN A 13 -0.45 5.27 -31.91
C GLN A 13 -1.47 6.37 -32.21
N ASP A 14 -1.02 7.61 -32.36
CA ASP A 14 -1.89 8.76 -32.66
C ASP A 14 -2.59 8.59 -34.01
N LYS A 15 -1.87 8.03 -34.99
CA LYS A 15 -2.44 7.71 -36.30
C LYS A 15 -3.52 6.63 -36.20
N ALA A 16 -3.29 5.59 -35.42
CA ALA A 16 -4.28 4.53 -35.20
C ALA A 16 -5.55 5.06 -34.48
N ILE A 17 -5.38 5.93 -33.47
CA ILE A 17 -6.49 6.57 -32.76
C ILE A 17 -7.28 7.48 -33.72
N LEU A 18 -6.59 8.24 -34.56
CA LEU A 18 -7.21 9.07 -35.58
C LEU A 18 -8.01 8.23 -36.58
N ASP A 19 -7.45 7.12 -37.07
CA ASP A 19 -8.13 6.22 -38.01
C ASP A 19 -9.40 5.60 -37.39
N MET A 20 -9.34 5.24 -36.10
CA MET A 20 -10.52 4.77 -35.37
C MET A 20 -11.60 5.86 -35.22
N LYS A 21 -11.21 7.09 -34.87
CA LYS A 21 -12.13 8.22 -34.75
C LYS A 21 -12.76 8.57 -36.10
N ASN A 22 -11.98 8.55 -37.17
CA ASN A 22 -12.47 8.72 -38.54
C ASN A 22 -13.48 7.62 -38.92
N GLN A 23 -13.24 6.37 -38.52
CA GLN A 23 -14.15 5.26 -38.79
C GLN A 23 -15.47 5.42 -38.02
N ARG A 24 -15.43 5.85 -36.76
CA ARG A 24 -16.63 6.20 -35.97
C ARG A 24 -17.46 7.28 -36.67
N ASP A 25 -16.81 8.35 -37.12
CA ASP A 25 -17.51 9.46 -37.78
C ASP A 25 -18.15 9.02 -39.12
N LYS A 26 -17.49 8.14 -39.88
CA LYS A 26 -18.06 7.50 -41.07
C LYS A 26 -19.29 6.65 -40.73
N LEU A 27 -19.26 5.88 -39.64
CA LEU A 27 -20.41 5.09 -39.20
C LEU A 27 -21.58 6.00 -38.79
N HIS A 28 -21.34 7.12 -38.09
CA HIS A 28 -22.40 8.10 -37.81
C HIS A 28 -22.99 8.73 -39.08
N GLN A 29 -22.16 9.02 -40.10
CA GLN A 29 -22.66 9.48 -41.39
C GLN A 29 -23.52 8.41 -42.08
N TYR A 30 -23.10 7.16 -42.01
CA TYR A 30 -23.86 6.03 -42.56
C TYR A 30 -25.19 5.82 -41.83
N GLN A 31 -25.20 5.89 -40.50
CA GLN A 31 -26.39 5.81 -39.66
C GLN A 31 -27.41 6.90 -40.03
N ARG A 32 -26.97 8.16 -40.17
CA ARG A 32 -27.82 9.28 -40.64
C ARG A 32 -28.39 9.03 -42.02
N ARG A 33 -27.59 8.49 -42.95
CA ARG A 33 -28.04 8.17 -44.31
C ARG A 33 -29.10 7.06 -44.30
N ILE A 34 -28.91 6.01 -43.50
CA ILE A 34 -29.90 4.93 -43.37
C ILE A 34 -31.19 5.46 -42.73
N ALA A 35 -31.11 6.30 -41.69
CA ALA A 35 -32.30 6.86 -41.06
C ALA A 35 -33.20 7.61 -42.06
N VAL A 36 -32.61 8.47 -42.90
CA VAL A 36 -33.34 9.18 -43.97
C VAL A 36 -33.95 8.21 -45.00
N LEU A 37 -33.26 7.11 -45.33
CA LEU A 37 -33.80 6.08 -46.23
C LEU A 37 -34.98 5.35 -45.60
N THR A 38 -34.87 4.95 -44.33
CA THR A 38 -35.95 4.32 -43.57
C THR A 38 -37.19 5.22 -43.53
N ASP A 39 -37.01 6.52 -43.27
CA ASP A 39 -38.11 7.49 -43.28
C ASP A 39 -38.79 7.59 -44.65
N ARG A 40 -38.00 7.64 -45.73
CA ARG A 40 -38.54 7.60 -47.10
C ARG A 40 -39.32 6.33 -47.38
N GLU A 41 -38.82 5.17 -46.96
CA GLU A 41 -39.52 3.91 -47.15
C GLU A 41 -40.82 3.82 -46.35
N THR A 42 -40.88 4.45 -45.17
CA THR A 42 -42.15 4.58 -44.44
C THR A 42 -43.16 5.47 -45.17
N ALA A 43 -42.71 6.57 -45.77
CA ALA A 43 -43.57 7.45 -46.55
C ALA A 43 -44.13 6.71 -47.79
N ILE A 44 -43.26 6.03 -48.54
CA ILE A 44 -43.65 5.21 -49.70
C ILE A 44 -44.63 4.11 -49.30
N ALA A 45 -44.40 3.44 -48.17
CA ALA A 45 -45.31 2.41 -47.67
C ALA A 45 -46.69 3.00 -47.35
N LYS A 46 -46.76 4.18 -46.72
CA LYS A 46 -48.03 4.89 -46.43
C LYS A 46 -48.76 5.29 -47.71
N GLU A 47 -48.04 5.84 -48.70
CA GLU A 47 -48.63 6.22 -50.00
C GLU A 47 -49.19 5.01 -50.76
N MET A 48 -48.46 3.90 -50.78
CA MET A 48 -48.89 2.67 -51.47
C MET A 48 -50.11 2.04 -50.77
N LEU A 49 -50.20 2.14 -49.44
CA LEU A 49 -51.40 1.72 -48.70
C LEU A 49 -52.60 2.60 -49.02
N ALA A 50 -52.43 3.92 -49.12
CA ALA A 50 -53.49 4.85 -49.51
C ALA A 50 -54.02 4.57 -50.93
N LYS A 51 -53.15 4.12 -51.83
CA LYS A 51 -53.50 3.71 -53.21
C LYS A 51 -54.11 2.30 -53.31
N GLY A 52 -54.20 1.55 -52.20
CA GLY A 52 -54.71 0.18 -52.17
C GLY A 52 -53.73 -0.91 -52.62
N ASP A 53 -52.49 -0.56 -52.96
CA ASP A 53 -51.47 -1.45 -53.51
C ASP A 53 -50.71 -2.22 -52.41
N LYS A 54 -51.39 -3.19 -51.78
CA LYS A 54 -50.84 -4.01 -50.69
C LYS A 54 -49.52 -4.71 -51.02
N LYS A 55 -49.34 -5.23 -52.24
CA LYS A 55 -48.11 -5.94 -52.64
C LYS A 55 -46.88 -5.03 -52.61
N ARG A 56 -47.02 -3.78 -53.06
CA ARG A 56 -45.93 -2.80 -53.09
C ARG A 56 -45.65 -2.24 -51.70
N ALA A 57 -46.69 -2.02 -50.90
CA ALA A 57 -46.54 -1.66 -49.49
C ALA A 57 -45.75 -2.71 -48.70
N LEU A 58 -46.06 -4.00 -48.88
CA LEU A 58 -45.31 -5.10 -48.23
C LEU A 58 -43.84 -5.13 -48.64
N LEU A 59 -43.51 -4.86 -49.91
CA LEU A 59 -42.13 -4.79 -50.37
C LEU A 59 -41.36 -3.63 -49.70
N ALA A 60 -41.99 -2.45 -49.61
CA ALA A 60 -41.41 -1.29 -48.93
C ALA A 60 -41.15 -1.58 -47.43
N LEU A 61 -42.10 -2.23 -46.75
CA LEU A 61 -41.93 -2.63 -45.35
C LEU A 61 -40.82 -3.67 -45.15
N ARG A 62 -40.62 -4.60 -46.09
CA ARG A 62 -39.50 -5.55 -46.02
C ARG A 62 -38.15 -4.85 -46.17
N ARG A 63 -38.04 -3.88 -47.08
CA ARG A 63 -36.82 -3.08 -47.24
C ARG A 63 -36.55 -2.25 -45.99
N LYS A 64 -37.60 -1.68 -45.38
CA LYS A 64 -37.50 -0.90 -44.14
C LYS A 64 -36.92 -1.78 -43.03
N LYS A 65 -37.48 -2.98 -42.84
CA LYS A 65 -37.01 -3.93 -41.83
C LYS A 65 -35.56 -4.36 -42.06
N TYR A 66 -35.14 -4.50 -43.32
CA TYR A 66 -33.74 -4.78 -43.65
C TYR A 66 -32.82 -3.61 -43.28
N GLN A 67 -33.22 -2.37 -43.57
CA GLN A 67 -32.47 -1.17 -43.18
C GLN A 67 -32.39 -0.99 -41.67
N GLU A 68 -33.46 -1.25 -40.94
CA GLU A 68 -33.45 -1.28 -39.47
C GLU A 68 -32.46 -2.33 -38.93
N SER A 69 -32.38 -3.51 -39.56
CA SER A 69 -31.41 -4.53 -39.18
C SER A 69 -29.96 -4.10 -39.44
N LEU A 70 -29.72 -3.34 -40.52
CA LEU A 70 -28.41 -2.76 -40.81
C LEU A 70 -28.07 -1.64 -39.82
N LEU A 71 -29.04 -0.83 -39.44
CA LEU A 71 -28.88 0.21 -38.44
C LEU A 71 -28.50 -0.40 -37.09
N ALA A 72 -29.21 -1.42 -36.63
CA ALA A 72 -28.88 -2.14 -35.39
C ALA A 72 -27.46 -2.75 -35.40
N LYS A 73 -27.03 -3.33 -36.53
CA LYS A 73 -25.65 -3.82 -36.69
C LYS A 73 -24.63 -2.70 -36.64
N THR A 74 -24.95 -1.54 -37.24
CA THR A 74 -24.08 -0.36 -37.25
C THR A 74 -23.93 0.19 -35.84
N ASP A 75 -25.02 0.27 -35.07
CA ASP A 75 -24.99 0.74 -33.67
C ASP A 75 -24.13 -0.18 -32.80
N ALA A 76 -24.26 -1.50 -32.95
CA ALA A 76 -23.40 -2.46 -32.23
C ALA A 76 -21.92 -2.31 -32.60
N GLN A 77 -21.60 -2.08 -33.88
CA GLN A 77 -20.23 -1.81 -34.32
C GLN A 77 -19.69 -0.48 -33.77
N LEU A 78 -20.55 0.53 -33.66
CA LEU A 78 -20.20 1.84 -33.12
C LEU A 78 -19.87 1.73 -31.63
N GLU A 79 -20.71 1.03 -30.86
CA GLU A 79 -20.45 0.72 -29.45
C GLU A 79 -19.12 -0.02 -29.27
N GLN A 80 -18.84 -1.00 -30.13
CA GLN A 80 -17.57 -1.74 -30.09
C GLN A 80 -16.37 -0.83 -30.38
N LEU A 81 -16.48 0.11 -31.33
CA LEU A 81 -15.42 1.08 -31.63
C LEU A 81 -15.19 2.07 -30.50
N GLU A 82 -16.25 2.52 -29.83
CA GLU A 82 -16.15 3.41 -28.66
C GLU A 82 -15.45 2.71 -27.49
N LYS A 83 -15.84 1.47 -27.19
CA LYS A 83 -15.17 0.64 -26.19
C LYS A 83 -13.69 0.45 -26.53
N LEU A 84 -13.37 0.12 -27.78
CA LEU A 84 -11.97 -0.07 -28.19
C LEU A 84 -11.17 1.24 -28.08
N THR A 85 -11.77 2.38 -28.45
CA THR A 85 -11.11 3.70 -28.33
C THR A 85 -10.80 4.01 -26.87
N SER A 86 -11.78 3.84 -25.99
CA SER A 86 -11.61 4.07 -24.54
C SER A 86 -10.55 3.13 -23.95
N SER A 87 -10.53 1.86 -24.35
CA SER A 87 -9.51 0.91 -23.90
C SER A 87 -8.10 1.29 -24.35
N VAL A 88 -7.95 1.79 -25.58
CA VAL A 88 -6.66 2.26 -26.09
C VAL A 88 -6.20 3.52 -25.34
N GLU A 89 -7.09 4.49 -25.13
CA GLU A 89 -6.78 5.70 -24.37
C GLU A 89 -6.39 5.35 -22.91
N PHE A 90 -7.09 4.41 -22.28
CA PHE A 90 -6.71 3.90 -20.96
C PHE A 90 -5.36 3.20 -20.95
N ALA A 91 -5.06 2.36 -21.96
CA ALA A 91 -3.77 1.68 -22.07
C ALA A 91 -2.60 2.66 -22.25
N LEU A 92 -2.82 3.79 -22.92
CA LEU A 92 -1.82 4.87 -23.02
C LEU A 92 -1.52 5.48 -21.65
N VAL A 93 -2.56 5.80 -20.87
CA VAL A 93 -2.37 6.29 -19.49
C VAL A 93 -1.65 5.24 -18.64
N GLN A 94 -2.04 3.98 -18.76
CA GLN A 94 -1.42 2.89 -18.02
C GLN A 94 0.08 2.74 -18.34
N LYS A 95 0.46 2.89 -19.61
CA LYS A 95 1.88 2.93 -20.03
C LYS A 95 2.63 4.05 -19.32
N ASP A 96 2.05 5.24 -19.26
CA ASP A 96 2.70 6.40 -18.64
C ASP A 96 2.84 6.22 -17.11
N VAL A 97 1.83 5.63 -16.46
CA VAL A 97 1.90 5.27 -15.03
C VAL A 97 3.01 4.25 -14.78
N VAL A 98 3.12 3.20 -15.59
CA VAL A 98 4.19 2.19 -15.47
C VAL A 98 5.56 2.82 -15.68
N PHE A 99 5.70 3.73 -16.64
CA PHE A 99 6.94 4.46 -16.87
C PHE A 99 7.29 5.38 -15.69
N GLY A 100 6.29 6.03 -15.08
CA GLY A 100 6.46 6.81 -13.85
C GLY A 100 6.91 5.96 -12.67
N LEU A 101 6.30 4.78 -12.47
CA LEU A 101 6.71 3.83 -11.43
C LEU A 101 8.14 3.33 -11.66
N GLN A 102 8.52 3.01 -12.89
CA GLN A 102 9.87 2.57 -13.22
C GLN A 102 10.90 3.66 -12.92
N GLN A 103 10.62 4.91 -13.26
CA GLN A 103 11.47 6.04 -12.90
C GLN A 103 11.55 6.23 -11.38
N GLY A 104 10.41 6.16 -10.67
CA GLY A 104 10.38 6.23 -9.21
C GLY A 104 11.24 5.15 -8.55
N THR A 105 11.13 3.90 -9.02
CA THR A 105 11.97 2.78 -8.56
C THR A 105 13.45 3.03 -8.86
N ASN A 106 13.79 3.56 -10.04
CA ASN A 106 15.18 3.90 -10.37
C ASN A 106 15.75 4.98 -9.44
N VAL A 107 14.98 6.03 -9.15
CA VAL A 107 15.37 7.08 -8.20
C VAL A 107 15.53 6.52 -6.81
N LEU A 108 14.59 5.69 -6.34
CA LEU A 108 14.68 5.04 -5.03
C LEU A 108 15.92 4.15 -4.92
N ASN A 109 16.23 3.37 -5.97
CA ASN A 109 17.44 2.56 -6.03
C ASN A 109 18.71 3.42 -6.00
N GLN A 110 18.68 4.60 -6.61
CA GLN A 110 19.81 5.53 -6.57
C GLN A 110 19.99 6.14 -5.18
N ILE A 111 18.90 6.54 -4.52
CA ILE A 111 18.92 6.98 -3.11
C ILE A 111 19.46 5.86 -2.22
N HIS A 112 19.01 4.62 -2.40
CA HIS A 112 19.52 3.48 -1.62
C HIS A 112 21.03 3.26 -1.83
N LYS A 113 21.55 3.46 -3.05
CA LYS A 113 23.00 3.41 -3.31
C LYS A 113 23.74 4.57 -2.66
N GLU A 114 23.17 5.77 -2.68
CA GLU A 114 23.77 6.97 -2.06
C GLU A 114 23.75 6.92 -0.53
N MET A 115 22.72 6.31 0.07
CA MET A 115 22.63 6.04 1.53
C MET A 115 23.48 4.85 1.99
N GLY A 116 24.37 4.34 1.13
CA GLY A 116 25.36 3.32 1.49
C GLY A 116 24.95 1.87 1.21
N GLY A 117 23.78 1.65 0.58
CA GLY A 117 23.38 0.34 0.07
C GLY A 117 23.31 -0.77 1.13
N LEU A 118 23.50 -2.02 0.69
CA LEU A 118 23.59 -3.18 1.56
C LEU A 118 24.84 -3.12 2.45
N ASP A 119 25.94 -2.59 1.92
CA ASP A 119 27.25 -2.53 2.59
C ASP A 119 27.23 -1.64 3.84
N HIS A 120 26.49 -0.52 3.83
CA HIS A 120 26.35 0.33 5.02
C HIS A 120 25.46 -0.31 6.08
N VAL A 121 24.42 -1.03 5.67
CA VAL A 121 23.57 -1.81 6.59
C VAL A 121 24.35 -2.97 7.21
N GLU A 122 25.15 -3.70 6.41
CA GLU A 122 26.02 -4.79 6.87
C GLU A 122 27.11 -4.27 7.82
N LYS A 123 27.71 -3.12 7.49
CA LYS A 123 28.69 -2.46 8.37
C LYS A 123 28.07 -1.99 9.68
N LEU A 124 26.86 -1.40 9.65
CA LEU A 124 26.16 -0.98 10.87
C LEU A 124 25.79 -2.18 11.76
N MET A 125 25.38 -3.30 11.16
CA MET A 125 25.09 -4.54 11.90
C MET A 125 26.37 -5.14 12.50
N GLY A 126 27.49 -5.13 11.76
CA GLY A 126 28.80 -5.53 12.27
C GLY A 126 29.27 -4.67 13.44
N GLU A 127 29.22 -3.34 13.29
CA GLU A 127 29.59 -2.39 14.35
C GLU A 127 28.71 -2.53 15.59
N THR A 128 27.43 -2.87 15.43
CA THR A 128 26.51 -3.14 16.56
C THR A 128 26.85 -4.46 17.26
N ALA A 129 27.17 -5.52 16.51
CA ALA A 129 27.56 -6.80 17.07
C ALA A 129 28.89 -6.71 17.84
N ASP A 130 29.87 -5.99 17.29
CA ASP A 130 31.16 -5.74 17.93
C ASP A 130 31.00 -4.87 19.20
N ALA A 131 30.11 -3.88 19.19
CA ALA A 131 29.81 -3.07 20.38
C ALA A 131 29.17 -3.90 21.50
N ILE A 132 28.26 -4.83 21.15
CA ILE A 132 27.65 -5.77 22.11
C ILE A 132 28.71 -6.72 22.68
N ALA A 133 29.59 -7.26 21.83
CA ALA A 133 30.67 -8.15 22.26
C ALA A 133 31.66 -7.42 23.18
N TYR A 134 32.03 -6.18 22.84
CA TYR A 134 32.89 -5.35 23.69
C TYR A 134 32.22 -5.01 25.02
N GLN A 135 30.93 -4.69 25.01
CA GLN A 135 30.18 -4.46 26.25
C GLN A 135 30.16 -5.73 27.12
N GLN A 136 29.95 -6.91 26.54
CA GLN A 136 30.01 -8.18 27.26
C GLN A 136 31.41 -8.47 27.81
N GLU A 137 32.46 -8.24 27.03
CA GLU A 137 33.85 -8.41 27.50
C GLU A 137 34.18 -7.45 28.65
N VAL A 138 33.74 -6.19 28.56
CA VAL A 138 33.88 -5.21 29.65
C VAL A 138 33.09 -5.63 30.88
N SER A 139 31.86 -6.11 30.71
CA SER A 139 31.03 -6.65 31.79
C SER A 139 31.67 -7.88 32.44
N ASP A 140 32.24 -8.80 31.68
CA ASP A 140 32.91 -10.01 32.18
C ASP A 140 34.21 -9.67 32.90
N MET A 141 34.99 -8.70 32.39
CA MET A 141 36.17 -8.20 33.09
C MET A 141 35.83 -7.49 34.40
N LEU A 142 34.76 -6.69 34.44
CA LEU A 142 34.31 -6.05 35.67
C LEU A 142 33.79 -7.09 36.67
N GLY A 143 32.92 -8.02 36.24
CA GLY A 143 32.39 -9.09 37.10
C GLY A 143 33.47 -10.05 37.62
N GLY A 144 34.54 -10.27 36.85
CA GLY A 144 35.69 -11.07 37.29
C GLY A 144 36.64 -10.37 38.26
N MET A 145 36.60 -9.04 38.36
CA MET A 145 37.46 -8.25 39.26
C MET A 145 36.76 -7.80 40.55
N MET A 146 35.43 -7.89 40.62
CA MET A 146 34.66 -7.50 41.81
C MET A 146 34.61 -8.64 42.82
N SER A 147 34.83 -8.34 44.10
CA SER A 147 34.55 -9.30 45.17
C SER A 147 33.05 -9.44 45.34
N ASN A 148 32.56 -10.62 45.76
CA ASN A 148 31.13 -10.81 46.10
C ASN A 148 30.61 -9.75 47.09
N GLN A 149 31.50 -9.19 47.90
CA GLN A 149 31.18 -8.14 48.86
C GLN A 149 31.02 -6.76 48.21
N ASP A 150 31.78 -6.47 47.15
CA ASP A 150 31.67 -5.24 46.36
C ASP A 150 30.41 -5.28 45.48
N GLU A 151 30.04 -6.47 44.97
CA GLU A 151 28.76 -6.67 44.26
C GLU A 151 27.55 -6.45 45.18
N ASP A 152 27.61 -6.97 46.41
CA ASP A 152 26.54 -6.78 47.40
C ASP A 152 26.37 -5.29 47.77
N GLU A 153 27.46 -4.53 47.88
CA GLU A 153 27.43 -3.07 48.14
C GLU A 153 26.84 -2.28 46.94
N VAL A 154 27.20 -2.64 45.71
CA VAL A 154 26.66 -1.99 44.49
C VAL A 154 25.17 -2.32 44.30
N GLU A 155 24.73 -3.55 44.59
CA GLU A 155 23.31 -3.92 44.58
C GLU A 155 22.50 -3.13 45.61
N ASP A 156 23.06 -2.90 46.79
CA ASP A 156 22.41 -2.12 47.84
C ASP A 156 22.34 -0.61 47.47
N GLU A 157 23.37 -0.05 46.82
CA GLU A 157 23.33 1.31 46.26
C GLU A 157 22.31 1.45 45.11
N LEU A 158 22.23 0.46 44.21
CA LEU A 158 21.23 0.41 43.15
C LEU A 158 19.82 0.37 43.72
N ALA A 159 19.58 -0.49 44.73
CA ALA A 159 18.28 -0.59 45.40
C ALA A 159 17.91 0.71 46.14
N ALA A 160 18.89 1.43 46.70
CA ALA A 160 18.66 2.73 47.30
C ALA A 160 18.26 3.79 46.26
N LEU A 161 18.93 3.81 45.10
CA LEU A 161 18.59 4.70 43.97
C LEU A 161 17.23 4.35 43.36
N GLU A 162 16.91 3.07 43.19
CA GLU A 162 15.59 2.63 42.75
C GLU A 162 14.51 3.05 43.77
N ALA A 163 14.76 2.92 45.07
CA ALA A 163 13.83 3.40 46.09
C ALA A 163 13.69 4.93 46.10
N GLU A 164 14.75 5.67 45.79
CA GLU A 164 14.72 7.13 45.65
C GLU A 164 13.90 7.55 44.41
N VAL A 165 14.12 6.90 43.26
CA VAL A 165 13.40 7.15 42.01
C VAL A 165 11.93 6.72 42.10
N THR A 166 11.65 5.58 42.73
CA THR A 166 10.29 5.06 42.91
C THR A 166 9.56 5.73 44.09
N GLY A 167 10.31 6.35 45.01
CA GLY A 167 9.81 7.16 46.13
C GLY A 167 9.43 8.59 45.75
N VAL A 168 9.77 9.04 44.53
CA VAL A 168 9.16 10.23 43.94
C VAL A 168 7.74 9.84 43.52
N PRO A 169 6.68 10.52 44.00
CA PRO A 169 5.31 10.18 43.62
C PRO A 169 5.18 10.43 42.11
N LEU A 170 5.15 9.35 41.33
CA LEU A 170 4.76 9.40 39.93
C LEU A 170 3.39 10.09 39.88
N PRO A 171 3.20 11.15 39.06
CA PRO A 171 1.92 11.83 38.99
C PRO A 171 0.84 10.84 38.56
N GLU A 172 -0.28 10.81 39.31
CA GLU A 172 -1.43 9.96 39.03
C GLU A 172 -1.88 10.15 37.59
N VAL A 173 -1.73 9.10 36.78
CA VAL A 173 -2.34 9.02 35.46
C VAL A 173 -3.85 8.97 35.68
N PRO A 174 -4.67 9.87 35.08
CA PRO A 174 -6.11 9.86 35.32
C PRO A 174 -6.74 8.53 34.94
N THR A 175 -7.07 7.71 35.95
CA THR A 175 -7.89 6.50 35.80
C THR A 175 -9.33 6.94 35.59
N ALA A 176 -9.68 7.27 34.36
CA ALA A 176 -11.07 7.35 33.95
C ALA A 176 -11.69 5.94 33.98
N GLY A 177 -12.33 5.62 35.11
CA GLY A 177 -13.48 4.73 35.21
C GLY A 177 -13.26 3.23 34.98
N LEU A 178 -12.75 2.51 35.98
CA LEU A 178 -13.06 1.09 36.17
C LEU A 178 -13.28 0.79 37.65
N PRO A 179 -14.46 0.31 38.07
CA PRO A 179 -14.75 0.05 39.47
C PRO A 179 -14.30 -1.37 39.84
N LEU A 180 -13.19 -1.50 40.54
CA LEU A 180 -12.84 -2.75 41.23
C LEU A 180 -12.34 -2.40 42.63
N LYS A 181 -13.29 -2.36 43.56
CA LYS A 181 -13.05 -2.48 45.00
C LYS A 181 -13.23 -3.96 45.34
N ASP A 182 -12.18 -4.64 45.75
CA ASP A 182 -11.98 -4.97 47.17
C ASP A 182 -10.85 -6.02 47.38
N SER A 183 -9.96 -5.66 48.31
CA SER A 183 -9.09 -6.51 49.13
C SER A 183 -8.00 -7.35 48.44
N LEU A 184 -6.80 -6.78 48.34
CA LEU A 184 -5.57 -7.54 48.58
C LEU A 184 -5.02 -7.12 49.96
N PRO A 185 -4.63 -8.08 50.82
CA PRO A 185 -4.15 -7.79 52.17
C PRO A 185 -2.82 -7.04 52.16
N ASP A 186 -2.67 -6.11 53.10
CA ASP A 186 -1.48 -5.28 53.27
C ASP A 186 -0.27 -6.14 53.65
N VAL A 187 0.78 -6.10 52.82
CA VAL A 187 1.99 -6.90 53.01
C VAL A 187 2.81 -6.24 54.12
N PRO A 188 3.22 -6.95 55.18
CA PRO A 188 3.94 -6.35 56.30
C PRO A 188 5.26 -5.71 55.83
N ARG A 189 5.33 -4.38 55.91
CA ARG A 189 6.56 -3.59 55.69
C ARG A 189 7.44 -3.69 56.93
N SER A 190 8.11 -4.83 57.10
CA SER A 190 9.28 -4.91 57.98
C SER A 190 10.51 -4.55 57.17
N GLU A 191 11.13 -3.41 57.45
CA GLU A 191 12.48 -3.12 56.94
C GLU A 191 13.46 -4.14 57.54
N LEU A 192 13.81 -5.16 56.77
CA LEU A 192 14.88 -6.09 57.12
C LEU A 192 16.20 -5.32 57.20
N SER A 193 16.86 -5.41 58.36
CA SER A 193 18.19 -4.84 58.59
C SER A 193 19.19 -5.35 57.56
N SER A 194 20.17 -4.53 57.16
CA SER A 194 21.20 -4.90 56.17
C SER A 194 21.93 -6.20 56.53
N LYS A 195 22.11 -6.47 57.83
CA LYS A 195 22.69 -7.74 58.32
C LYS A 195 21.79 -8.96 58.11
N ASP A 196 20.48 -8.80 58.10
CA ASP A 196 19.53 -9.89 57.89
C ASP A 196 19.34 -10.16 56.39
N ARG A 197 19.42 -9.13 55.54
CA ARG A 197 19.44 -9.26 54.07
C ARG A 197 20.69 -9.99 53.59
N ALA A 198 21.87 -9.59 54.07
CA ALA A 198 23.12 -10.27 53.73
C ALA A 198 23.11 -11.75 54.13
N LYS A 199 22.56 -12.07 55.32
CA LYS A 199 22.41 -13.47 55.77
C LYS A 199 21.40 -14.27 54.94
N ALA A 200 20.31 -13.65 54.49
CA ALA A 200 19.33 -14.30 53.61
C ALA A 200 19.97 -14.61 52.24
N ARG A 201 20.68 -13.64 51.65
CA ARG A 201 21.41 -13.83 50.38
C ARG A 201 22.50 -14.90 50.50
N GLN A 202 23.20 -14.97 51.63
CA GLN A 202 24.22 -15.99 51.87
C GLN A 202 23.61 -17.40 51.98
N ARG A 203 22.43 -17.54 52.60
CA ARG A 203 21.68 -18.82 52.64
C ARG A 203 21.15 -19.23 51.27
N GLU A 204 20.62 -18.29 50.49
CA GLU A 204 20.16 -18.56 49.12
C GLU A 204 21.32 -18.99 48.20
N ARG A 205 22.50 -18.38 48.36
CA ARG A 205 23.73 -18.79 47.64
C ARG A 205 24.18 -20.20 48.04
N GLU A 206 24.13 -20.54 49.34
CA GLU A 206 24.41 -21.90 49.82
C GLU A 206 23.43 -22.93 49.25
N GLU A 207 22.14 -22.60 49.20
CA GLU A 207 21.10 -23.46 48.61
C GLU A 207 21.29 -23.65 47.09
N GLN A 208 21.67 -22.60 46.37
CA GLN A 208 21.96 -22.66 44.93
C GLN A 208 23.22 -23.47 44.62
N GLN A 209 24.28 -23.36 45.45
CA GLN A 209 25.48 -24.18 45.29
C GLN A 209 25.21 -25.65 45.58
N VAL A 210 24.38 -25.96 46.58
CA VAL A 210 23.94 -27.34 46.86
C VAL A 210 23.08 -27.90 45.72
N ALA A 211 22.23 -27.08 45.09
CA ALA A 211 21.40 -27.48 43.95
C ALA A 211 22.18 -27.69 42.64
N MET A 212 23.34 -27.06 42.48
CA MET A 212 24.21 -27.23 41.30
C MET A 212 25.13 -28.46 41.41
N LEU A 213 25.33 -28.99 42.63
CA LEU A 213 26.18 -30.16 42.94
C LEU A 213 25.41 -31.48 43.08
N ALA A 214 24.07 -31.45 43.01
CA ALA A 214 23.17 -32.61 43.04
C ALA A 214 22.66 -32.96 41.63
#